data_AF-A0A077FCA9-F1
#
_entry.id   AF-A0A077FCA9-F1
#
_cell.length_a   1.000
_cell.length_b   1.000
_cell.length_c   1.000
_cell.angle_alpha   90.00
_cell.angle_beta   90.00
_cell.angle_gamma   90.00
#
_symmetry.space_group_name_H-M   'P 1'
#
loop_
_entity.id
_entity.type
_entity.pdbx_description
1 polymer ?
#
loop_
_entity_poly.entity_id
_entity_poly.type
_entity_poly.pdbx_seq_one_letter_code
_entity_poly.pdbx_strand_id
1 'polypeptide(L)'
;MLGGPWLAAKLIFRKESADGSYIVGEINTTEAEWWVNASCLGVGALLIAVGLYFAWITFQEQRRKLVIALELRGLSQTADSPLQSAIPSLTLGRRESIFIDVRQLVQGTTAQKQEAVSAVNLIPIRLKQLKDGRDRDDLSVYAGGLAPVPLLFLTGNLLAAESKIHWFDWNRKTSMWVSPNEGADLTDSLPINYEPAYQDVVLAFSVSYPIDRLELAVAFPGANIVELKIENPVPGLVISETSIQRLMQDFMNSIATLKSKGTKRVHLILAAPSILSIRLGSCYAGRNMPELIVYQYQQAQKENPYPWGVRMPNSESNHGELITQQATNHA
;
A
#
# COMPACT_ATOMS: atom_id res chain seq x y z
N MET A 1 -18.32 -37.20 -35.34
CA MET A 1 -17.95 -37.21 -36.77
C MET A 1 -17.30 -35.86 -37.09
N LEU A 2 -15.97 -35.80 -37.14
CA LEU A 2 -15.22 -34.61 -37.56
C LEU A 2 -14.38 -35.03 -38.77
N GLY A 3 -14.88 -34.77 -39.97
CA GLY A 3 -14.16 -34.97 -41.22
C GLY A 3 -13.35 -33.72 -41.55
N GLY A 4 -12.02 -33.85 -41.53
CA GLY A 4 -11.07 -32.92 -42.15
C GLY A 4 -10.49 -33.55 -43.43
N PRO A 5 -10.02 -32.75 -44.40
CA PRO A 5 -9.93 -33.14 -45.80
C PRO A 5 -8.78 -34.11 -46.05
N TRP A 6 -9.08 -35.29 -46.56
CA TRP A 6 -8.07 -36.22 -47.09
C TRP A 6 -7.73 -35.80 -48.51
N LEU A 7 -6.85 -34.81 -48.67
CA LEU A 7 -6.11 -34.65 -49.92
C LEU A 7 -5.03 -35.75 -49.95
N ALA A 8 -5.44 -36.94 -50.37
CA ALA A 8 -4.54 -38.01 -50.76
C ALA A 8 -3.97 -37.66 -52.14
N ALA A 9 -2.72 -37.22 -52.19
CA ALA A 9 -2.00 -37.02 -53.43
C ALA A 9 -1.09 -38.23 -53.66
N LYS A 10 -1.35 -38.95 -54.75
CA LYS A 10 -0.54 -40.06 -55.22
C LYS A 10 0.21 -39.59 -56.45
N LEU A 11 1.52 -39.45 -56.33
CA LEU A 11 2.40 -39.04 -57.42
C LEU A 11 3.18 -40.28 -57.89
N ILE A 12 2.80 -40.79 -59.05
CA ILE A 12 3.53 -41.88 -59.72
C ILE A 12 4.38 -41.24 -60.81
N PHE A 13 5.67 -41.50 -60.77
CA PHE A 13 6.56 -41.16 -61.87
C PHE A 13 7.14 -42.44 -62.46
N ARG A 14 7.13 -42.50 -63.79
CA ARG A 14 7.68 -43.59 -64.59
C ARG A 14 8.79 -43.02 -65.44
N LYS A 15 9.98 -43.59 -65.31
CA LYS A 15 11.09 -43.30 -66.23
C LYS A 15 11.44 -44.57 -66.97
N GLU A 16 11.34 -44.50 -68.30
CA GLU A 16 11.73 -45.58 -69.20
C GLU A 16 13.24 -45.54 -69.40
N SER A 17 13.89 -46.69 -69.26
CA SER A 17 15.30 -46.89 -69.54
C SER A 17 15.47 -47.34 -70.99
N ALA A 18 16.65 -47.10 -71.57
CA ALA A 18 16.92 -47.31 -73.00
C ALA A 18 16.82 -48.79 -73.46
N ASP A 19 16.71 -49.73 -72.52
CA ASP A 19 16.54 -51.16 -72.74
C ASP A 19 15.05 -51.60 -72.72
N GLY A 20 14.10 -50.66 -72.64
CA GLY A 20 12.66 -50.94 -72.57
C GLY A 20 12.15 -51.35 -71.18
N SER A 21 13.04 -51.40 -70.17
CA SER A 21 12.63 -51.54 -68.78
C SER A 21 12.14 -50.20 -68.24
N TYR A 22 11.24 -50.21 -67.26
CA TYR A 22 10.75 -49.00 -66.61
C TYR A 22 10.96 -49.09 -65.10
N ILE A 23 11.39 -48.00 -64.50
CA ILE A 23 11.45 -47.84 -63.05
C ILE A 23 10.21 -47.03 -62.65
N VAL A 24 9.39 -47.59 -61.78
CA VAL A 24 8.23 -46.92 -61.17
C VAL A 24 8.61 -46.50 -59.76
N GLY A 25 8.48 -45.20 -59.47
CA GLY A 25 8.51 -44.68 -58.11
C GLY A 25 7.12 -44.17 -57.72
N GLU A 26 6.68 -44.50 -56.51
CA GLU A 26 5.40 -44.04 -55.95
C GLU A 26 5.68 -43.25 -54.67
N ILE A 27 5.18 -42.01 -54.59
CA ILE A 27 5.16 -41.22 -53.36
C ILE A 27 3.71 -41.02 -52.96
N ASN A 28 3.32 -41.60 -51.82
CA ASN A 28 1.99 -41.50 -51.25
C ASN A 28 1.99 -40.57 -50.03
N THR A 29 1.08 -39.60 -50.01
CA THR A 29 0.87 -38.73 -48.83
C THR A 29 -0.03 -39.36 -47.76
N THR A 30 -0.53 -40.59 -47.98
CA THR A 30 -1.48 -41.28 -47.10
C THR A 30 -0.84 -42.15 -46.02
N GLU A 31 0.46 -42.40 -46.10
CA GLU A 31 1.18 -43.22 -45.13
C GLU A 31 2.14 -42.32 -44.34
N ALA A 32 1.60 -41.55 -43.40
CA ALA A 32 2.44 -41.04 -42.32
C ALA A 32 3.01 -42.26 -41.60
N GLU A 33 4.32 -42.52 -41.76
CA GLU A 33 4.94 -43.69 -41.15
C GLU A 33 4.67 -43.71 -39.65
N TRP A 34 4.38 -44.90 -39.12
CA TRP A 34 3.90 -45.07 -37.74
C TRP A 34 4.80 -44.39 -36.69
N TRP A 35 6.10 -44.27 -36.97
CA TRP A 35 7.08 -43.60 -36.12
C TRP A 35 6.88 -42.07 -36.07
N VAL A 36 6.36 -41.44 -37.12
CA VAL A 36 6.01 -40.01 -37.14
C VAL A 36 4.84 -39.76 -36.19
N ASN A 37 3.78 -40.56 -36.29
CA ASN A 37 2.63 -40.47 -35.39
C ASN A 37 3.01 -40.77 -33.94
N ALA A 38 3.83 -41.79 -33.71
CA ALA A 38 4.35 -42.12 -32.39
C ALA A 38 5.22 -40.98 -31.82
N SER A 39 6.05 -40.34 -32.64
CA SER A 39 6.87 -39.19 -32.24
C SER A 39 6.01 -37.98 -31.89
N CYS A 40 4.99 -37.66 -32.69
CA CYS A 40 4.05 -36.58 -32.39
C CYS A 40 3.29 -36.82 -31.08
N LEU A 41 2.83 -38.05 -30.83
CA LEU A 41 2.19 -38.41 -29.56
C LEU A 41 3.17 -38.33 -28.39
N GLY A 42 4.41 -38.77 -28.57
CA GLY A 42 5.46 -38.66 -27.55
C GLY A 42 5.77 -37.22 -27.16
N VAL A 43 5.94 -36.33 -28.16
CA VAL A 43 6.14 -34.89 -27.93
C VAL A 43 4.91 -34.27 -27.27
N GLY A 44 3.70 -34.63 -27.72
CA GLY A 44 2.46 -34.16 -27.10
C GLY A 44 2.34 -34.57 -25.63
N ALA A 45 2.62 -35.83 -25.31
CA ALA A 45 2.62 -36.35 -23.95
C ALA A 45 3.68 -35.67 -23.08
N LEU A 46 4.88 -35.42 -23.63
CA LEU A 46 5.95 -34.69 -22.95
C LEU A 46 5.51 -33.25 -22.60
N LEU A 47 4.93 -32.52 -23.56
CA LEU A 47 4.45 -31.16 -23.32
C LEU A 47 3.34 -31.11 -22.27
N ILE A 48 2.42 -32.09 -22.27
CA ILE A 48 1.39 -32.22 -21.23
C ILE A 48 2.02 -32.51 -19.87
N ALA A 49 2.99 -33.42 -19.78
CA ALA A 49 3.68 -33.74 -18.53
C ALA A 49 4.44 -32.53 -17.97
N VAL A 50 5.13 -31.78 -18.83
CA VAL A 50 5.80 -30.53 -18.46
C VAL A 50 4.79 -29.48 -17.98
N GLY A 51 3.66 -29.33 -18.69
CA GLY A 51 2.56 -28.44 -18.28
C GLY A 51 1.97 -28.81 -16.91
N LEU A 52 1.73 -30.10 -16.66
CA LEU A 52 1.24 -30.61 -15.38
C LEU A 52 2.27 -30.40 -14.25
N TYR A 53 3.56 -30.58 -14.54
CA TYR A 53 4.62 -30.31 -13.57
C TYR A 53 4.68 -28.83 -13.17
N PHE A 54 4.63 -27.91 -14.15
CA PHE A 54 4.54 -26.48 -13.85
C PHE A 54 3.25 -26.10 -13.13
N ALA A 55 2.11 -26.70 -13.50
CA ALA A 55 0.84 -26.48 -12.80
C ALA A 55 0.91 -27.00 -11.35
N TRP A 56 1.57 -28.13 -11.11
CA TRP A 56 1.77 -28.67 -9.77
C TRP A 56 2.66 -27.77 -8.92
N ILE A 57 3.79 -27.31 -9.45
CA ILE A 57 4.69 -26.39 -8.72
C ILE A 57 3.95 -25.09 -8.37
N THR A 58 3.29 -24.47 -9.36
CA THR A 58 2.57 -23.21 -9.12
C THR A 58 1.43 -23.39 -8.11
N PHE A 59 0.72 -24.52 -8.15
CA PHE A 59 -0.29 -24.86 -7.15
C PHE A 59 0.29 -25.01 -5.74
N GLN A 60 1.44 -25.68 -5.60
CA GLN A 60 2.11 -25.80 -4.29
C GLN A 60 2.59 -24.44 -3.78
N GLU A 61 3.17 -23.61 -4.65
CA GLU A 61 3.59 -22.25 -4.28
C GLU A 61 2.41 -21.36 -3.87
N GLN A 62 1.27 -21.42 -4.58
CA GLN A 62 0.06 -20.68 -4.23
C GLN A 62 -0.52 -21.09 -2.88
N ARG A 63 -0.39 -22.37 -2.50
CA ARG A 63 -0.84 -22.86 -1.18
C ARG A 63 0.08 -22.42 -0.05
N ARG A 64 1.37 -22.29 -0.34
CA ARG A 64 2.40 -21.94 0.64
C ARG A 64 2.42 -20.43 0.92
N LYS A 65 2.46 -19.63 -0.14
CA LYS A 65 2.56 -18.16 -0.08
C LYS A 65 1.24 -17.52 0.33
N LEU A 66 1.32 -16.47 1.14
CA LEU A 66 0.21 -15.67 1.62
C LEU A 66 0.44 -14.20 1.31
N VAL A 67 -0.55 -13.60 0.66
CA VAL A 67 -0.59 -12.18 0.32
C VAL A 67 -1.65 -11.51 1.18
N ILE A 68 -1.26 -10.54 1.99
CA ILE A 68 -2.16 -9.81 2.89
C ILE A 68 -2.39 -8.41 2.31
N ALA A 69 -3.64 -8.06 2.05
CA ALA A 69 -4.07 -6.71 1.67
C ALA A 69 -4.65 -6.01 2.91
N LEU A 70 -3.95 -5.01 3.45
CA LEU A 70 -4.46 -4.17 4.53
C LEU A 70 -5.01 -2.88 3.97
N GLU A 71 -6.29 -2.62 4.27
CA GLU A 71 -6.99 -1.45 3.77
C GLU A 71 -7.80 -0.81 4.89
N LEU A 72 -7.50 0.47 5.17
CA LEU A 72 -8.24 1.29 6.12
C LEU A 72 -9.13 2.29 5.39
N ARG A 73 -10.44 2.30 5.65
CA ARG A 73 -11.39 3.29 5.13
C ARG A 73 -12.08 4.06 6.23
N GLY A 74 -12.04 5.38 6.14
CA GLY A 74 -12.71 6.30 7.06
C GLY A 74 -13.30 7.53 6.38
N LEU A 75 -13.10 7.71 5.08
CA LEU A 75 -13.74 8.79 4.32
C LEU A 75 -15.05 8.32 3.70
N SER A 76 -16.06 9.19 3.67
CA SER A 76 -17.40 8.89 3.16
C SER A 76 -17.46 8.69 1.64
N GLN A 77 -16.40 9.05 0.90
CA GLN A 77 -16.34 8.84 -0.55
C GLN A 77 -16.18 7.37 -0.89
N THR A 78 -17.06 6.90 -1.77
CA THR A 78 -17.26 5.52 -2.26
C THR A 78 -16.18 5.11 -3.27
N ALA A 79 -14.93 4.98 -2.84
CA ALA A 79 -13.92 4.29 -3.64
C ALA A 79 -14.19 2.78 -3.58
N ASP A 80 -15.13 2.23 -4.37
CA ASP A 80 -15.56 0.84 -4.18
C ASP A 80 -14.52 -0.23 -4.60
N SER A 81 -13.46 0.18 -5.30
CA SER A 81 -12.37 -0.73 -5.68
C SER A 81 -11.50 -1.10 -4.45
N PRO A 82 -11.43 -2.38 -4.06
CA PRO A 82 -10.59 -2.80 -2.93
C PRO A 82 -9.10 -2.76 -3.30
N LEU A 83 -8.24 -2.54 -2.33
CA LEU A 83 -6.79 -2.58 -2.52
C LEU A 83 -6.33 -3.95 -3.03
N GLN A 84 -6.97 -5.02 -2.56
CA GLN A 84 -6.68 -6.40 -2.97
C GLN A 84 -6.77 -6.61 -4.49
N SER A 85 -7.65 -5.89 -5.19
CA SER A 85 -7.78 -6.02 -6.65
C SER A 85 -6.64 -5.33 -7.41
N ALA A 86 -5.93 -4.38 -6.79
CA ALA A 86 -4.79 -3.70 -7.38
C ALA A 86 -3.47 -4.44 -7.20
N ILE A 87 -3.45 -5.49 -6.37
CA ILE A 87 -2.26 -6.34 -6.21
C ILE A 87 -1.98 -7.07 -7.53
N PRO A 88 -0.75 -6.97 -8.08
CA PRO A 88 -0.38 -7.56 -9.37
C PRO A 88 -0.80 -9.02 -9.49
N SER A 89 -1.43 -9.39 -10.61
CA SER A 89 -1.94 -10.76 -10.85
C SER A 89 -0.83 -11.82 -10.80
N LEU A 90 0.40 -11.44 -11.15
CA LEU A 90 1.60 -12.28 -11.09
C LEU A 90 2.07 -12.60 -9.65
N THR A 91 1.53 -11.92 -8.64
CA THR A 91 1.87 -12.19 -7.23
C THR A 91 1.27 -13.52 -6.81
N LEU A 92 2.14 -14.52 -6.59
CA LEU A 92 1.74 -15.87 -6.19
C LEU A 92 1.35 -15.92 -4.71
N GLY A 93 0.25 -16.62 -4.41
CA GLY A 93 -0.19 -16.89 -3.04
C GLY A 93 -1.69 -16.71 -2.85
N ARG A 94 -2.21 -17.27 -1.76
CA ARG A 94 -3.57 -17.01 -1.29
C ARG A 94 -3.67 -15.54 -0.86
N ARG A 95 -4.73 -14.85 -1.29
CA ARG A 95 -4.98 -13.45 -0.93
C ARG A 95 -5.93 -13.37 0.25
N GLU A 96 -5.51 -12.70 1.32
CA GLU A 96 -6.32 -12.39 2.50
C GLU A 96 -6.43 -10.87 2.67
N SER A 97 -7.59 -10.39 3.11
CA SER A 97 -7.81 -8.96 3.31
C SER A 97 -8.06 -8.64 4.78
N ILE A 98 -7.30 -7.67 5.30
CA ILE A 98 -7.61 -6.97 6.54
C ILE A 98 -8.28 -5.65 6.14
N PHE A 99 -9.60 -5.69 6.04
CA PHE A 99 -10.42 -4.51 5.78
C PHE A 99 -10.89 -3.91 7.10
N ILE A 100 -10.58 -2.63 7.33
CA ILE A 100 -11.03 -1.86 8.49
C ILE A 100 -11.86 -0.69 7.99
N ASP A 101 -13.16 -0.74 8.27
CA ASP A 101 -14.10 0.33 7.90
C ASP A 101 -14.53 1.09 9.16
N VAL A 102 -14.16 2.36 9.21
CA VAL A 102 -14.48 3.29 10.30
C VAL A 102 -15.28 4.50 9.79
N ARG A 103 -15.83 4.45 8.57
CA ARG A 103 -16.52 5.59 7.94
C ARG A 103 -17.65 6.16 8.80
N GLN A 104 -18.46 5.29 9.41
CA GLN A 104 -19.56 5.70 10.29
C GLN A 104 -19.09 6.08 11.71
N LEU A 105 -17.87 5.69 12.08
CA LEU A 105 -17.35 5.88 13.43
C LEU A 105 -16.67 7.23 13.60
N VAL A 106 -15.90 7.67 12.59
CA VAL A 106 -15.04 8.87 12.69
C VAL A 106 -15.80 10.19 12.68
N GLN A 107 -17.01 10.22 12.10
CA GLN A 107 -17.92 11.37 12.13
C GLN A 107 -18.82 11.39 13.36
N GLY A 108 -18.77 10.33 14.18
CA GLY A 108 -19.66 10.13 15.31
C GLY A 108 -19.22 10.80 16.61
N THR A 109 -19.83 10.33 17.69
CA THR A 109 -19.54 10.68 19.09
C THR A 109 -18.10 10.32 19.49
N THR A 110 -17.65 10.81 20.64
CA THR A 110 -16.35 10.42 21.23
C THR A 110 -16.24 8.90 21.40
N ALA A 111 -17.32 8.22 21.81
CA ALA A 111 -17.32 6.76 21.94
C ALA A 111 -17.11 6.05 20.59
N GLN A 112 -17.74 6.53 19.52
CA GLN A 112 -17.55 5.98 18.18
C GLN A 112 -16.13 6.24 17.64
N LYS A 113 -15.57 7.42 17.91
CA LYS A 113 -14.15 7.69 17.58
C LYS A 113 -13.20 6.76 18.35
N GLN A 114 -13.49 6.48 19.62
CA GLN A 114 -12.72 5.52 20.41
C GLN A 114 -12.83 4.11 19.83
N GLU A 115 -14.00 3.70 19.34
CA GLU A 115 -14.19 2.45 18.63
C GLU A 115 -13.35 2.39 17.33
N ALA A 116 -13.30 3.48 16.56
CA ALA A 116 -12.46 3.57 15.36
C ALA A 116 -10.97 3.38 15.70
N VAL A 117 -10.47 4.06 16.74
CA VAL A 117 -9.08 3.90 17.21
C VAL A 117 -8.84 2.46 17.68
N SER A 118 -9.78 1.88 18.41
CA SER A 118 -9.69 0.50 18.90
C SER A 118 -9.66 -0.52 17.75
N ALA A 119 -10.43 -0.31 16.68
CA ALA A 119 -10.41 -1.16 15.49
C ALA A 119 -9.04 -1.13 14.79
N VAL A 120 -8.41 0.04 14.69
CA VAL A 120 -7.05 0.18 14.13
C VAL A 120 -6.00 -0.47 15.04
N ASN A 121 -6.14 -0.36 16.37
CA ASN A 121 -5.26 -1.01 17.33
C ASN A 121 -5.25 -2.55 17.24
N LEU A 122 -6.25 -3.18 16.59
CA LEU A 122 -6.29 -4.62 16.35
C LEU A 122 -5.44 -5.08 15.15
N ILE A 123 -4.83 -4.17 14.38
CA ILE A 123 -3.99 -4.53 13.22
C ILE A 123 -2.89 -5.54 13.59
N PRO A 124 -2.06 -5.32 14.62
CA PRO A 124 -0.96 -6.24 14.94
C PRO A 124 -1.43 -7.64 15.28
N ILE A 125 -2.52 -7.79 16.03
CA ILE A 125 -3.05 -9.11 16.40
C ILE A 125 -3.65 -9.83 15.18
N ARG A 126 -4.34 -9.12 14.29
CA ARG A 126 -4.88 -9.68 13.03
C ARG A 126 -3.75 -10.13 12.11
N LEU A 127 -2.69 -9.33 11.97
CA LEU A 127 -1.51 -9.70 11.21
C LEU A 127 -0.83 -10.93 11.81
N LYS A 128 -0.63 -10.96 13.14
CA LYS A 128 -0.05 -12.11 13.83
C LYS A 128 -0.85 -13.39 13.57
N GLN A 129 -2.18 -13.34 13.63
CA GLN A 129 -3.04 -14.50 13.36
C GLN A 129 -2.92 -15.02 11.93
N LEU A 130 -2.84 -14.14 10.93
CA LEU A 130 -2.69 -14.55 9.52
C LEU A 130 -1.30 -15.11 9.22
N LYS A 131 -0.28 -14.59 9.91
CA LYS A 131 1.13 -14.98 9.74
C LYS A 131 1.52 -16.23 10.52
N ASP A 132 0.72 -16.65 11.50
CA ASP A 132 1.10 -17.71 12.44
C ASP A 132 1.44 -19.02 11.72
N GLY A 133 2.55 -19.64 12.12
CA GLY A 133 3.06 -20.87 11.51
C GLY A 133 3.59 -20.76 10.08
N ARG A 134 3.80 -19.55 9.53
CA ARG A 134 4.35 -19.34 8.16
C ARG A 134 5.76 -18.79 8.15
N ASP A 135 6.52 -19.15 7.12
CA ASP A 135 7.82 -18.55 6.84
C ASP A 135 7.65 -17.09 6.39
N ARG A 136 8.57 -16.21 6.77
CA ARG A 136 8.59 -14.80 6.38
C ARG A 136 8.75 -14.61 4.88
N ASP A 137 9.50 -15.49 4.22
CA ASP A 137 9.72 -15.42 2.77
C ASP A 137 8.46 -15.78 1.96
N ASP A 138 7.48 -16.42 2.60
CA ASP A 138 6.19 -16.76 2.02
C ASP A 138 5.11 -15.69 2.28
N LEU A 139 5.47 -14.57 2.92
CA LEU A 139 4.54 -13.49 3.26
C LEU A 139 4.78 -12.25 2.39
N SER A 140 3.71 -11.68 1.85
CA SER A 140 3.75 -10.37 1.20
C SER A 140 2.62 -9.49 1.73
N VAL A 141 2.96 -8.34 2.31
CA VAL A 141 2.00 -7.41 2.88
C VAL A 141 1.87 -6.20 1.96
N TYR A 142 0.64 -5.89 1.58
CA TYR A 142 0.26 -4.71 0.81
C TYR A 142 -0.61 -3.82 1.69
N ALA A 143 -0.35 -2.51 1.72
CA ALA A 143 -1.07 -1.60 2.60
C ALA A 143 -1.38 -0.25 1.94
N GLY A 144 -2.56 0.26 2.26
CA GLY A 144 -3.05 1.57 1.82
C GLY A 144 -4.26 1.99 2.64
N GLY A 145 -4.69 3.25 2.49
CA GLY A 145 -5.84 3.72 3.25
C GLY A 145 -6.40 5.05 2.79
N LEU A 146 -7.69 5.24 3.09
CA LEU A 146 -8.50 6.41 2.80
C LEU A 146 -9.27 6.78 4.07
N ALA A 147 -8.58 7.34 5.06
CA ALA A 147 -9.14 7.60 6.39
C ALA A 147 -8.61 8.91 6.99
N PRO A 148 -9.15 9.38 8.13
CA PRO A 148 -8.58 10.47 8.90
C PRO A 148 -7.09 10.32 9.15
N VAL A 149 -6.35 11.43 9.05
CA VAL A 149 -4.90 11.50 9.19
C VAL A 149 -4.37 10.78 10.44
N PRO A 150 -4.92 10.98 11.66
CA PRO A 150 -4.41 10.29 12.84
C PRO A 150 -4.55 8.77 12.78
N LEU A 151 -5.60 8.24 12.14
CA LEU A 151 -5.79 6.79 12.02
C LEU A 151 -4.85 6.18 10.96
N LEU A 152 -4.58 6.92 9.88
CA LEU A 152 -3.57 6.54 8.88
C LEU A 152 -2.17 6.51 9.51
N PHE A 153 -1.81 7.54 10.27
CA PHE A 153 -0.54 7.60 10.98
C PHE A 153 -0.41 6.46 12.00
N LEU A 154 -1.43 6.21 12.80
CA LEU A 154 -1.47 5.07 13.73
C LEU A 154 -1.30 3.74 12.99
N THR A 155 -1.98 3.54 11.86
CA THR A 155 -1.86 2.34 11.03
C THR A 155 -0.41 2.11 10.62
N GLY A 156 0.27 3.15 10.14
CA GLY A 156 1.69 3.10 9.82
C GLY A 156 2.56 2.72 11.00
N ASN A 157 2.29 3.30 12.17
CA ASN A 157 3.06 3.03 13.39
C ASN A 157 2.93 1.57 13.85
N LEU A 158 1.71 1.03 13.82
CA LEU A 158 1.44 -0.37 14.15
C LEU A 158 2.05 -1.35 13.13
N LEU A 159 2.25 -0.90 11.90
CA LEU A 159 2.89 -1.65 10.81
C LEU A 159 4.43 -1.55 10.81
N ALA A 160 5.03 -0.67 11.59
CA ALA A 160 6.48 -0.43 11.59
C ALA A 160 7.32 -1.68 11.92
N ALA A 161 6.76 -2.63 12.68
CA ALA A 161 7.41 -3.88 13.06
C ALA A 161 7.34 -4.97 11.97
N GLU A 162 6.60 -4.73 10.88
CA GLU A 162 6.41 -5.69 9.81
C GLU A 162 7.57 -5.66 8.81
N SER A 163 7.94 -6.83 8.28
CA SER A 163 8.86 -6.91 7.15
C SER A 163 8.22 -6.27 5.90
N LYS A 164 9.07 -5.80 4.97
CA LYS A 164 8.75 -5.17 3.68
C LYS A 164 7.25 -5.08 3.33
N ILE A 165 6.70 -3.88 3.41
CA ILE A 165 5.33 -3.57 3.01
C ILE A 165 5.34 -2.96 1.61
N HIS A 166 4.42 -3.42 0.77
CA HIS A 166 4.12 -2.86 -0.54
C HIS A 166 3.03 -1.78 -0.39
N TRP A 167 3.43 -0.53 -0.52
CA TRP A 167 2.57 0.62 -0.28
C TRP A 167 1.75 0.97 -1.53
N PHE A 168 0.49 1.34 -1.32
CA PHE A 168 -0.41 1.83 -2.36
C PHE A 168 -1.09 3.12 -1.91
N ASP A 169 -1.25 4.05 -2.86
CA ASP A 169 -2.04 5.27 -2.68
C ASP A 169 -3.25 5.25 -3.59
N TRP A 170 -4.30 5.99 -3.24
CA TRP A 170 -5.49 6.11 -4.07
C TRP A 170 -5.40 7.33 -4.98
N ASN A 171 -5.22 7.08 -6.28
CA ASN A 171 -5.25 8.15 -7.27
C ASN A 171 -6.69 8.54 -7.57
N ARG A 172 -7.12 9.70 -7.06
CA ARG A 172 -8.49 10.22 -7.25
C ARG A 172 -8.82 10.56 -8.70
N LYS A 173 -7.82 10.87 -9.54
CA LYS A 173 -8.05 11.22 -10.95
C LYS A 173 -8.39 9.99 -11.77
N THR A 174 -7.70 8.89 -11.51
CA THR A 174 -7.91 7.62 -12.23
C THR A 174 -8.85 6.67 -11.50
N SER A 175 -9.22 6.96 -10.24
CA SER A 175 -10.00 6.08 -9.37
C SER A 175 -9.39 4.67 -9.24
N MET A 176 -8.07 4.63 -9.08
CA MET A 176 -7.31 3.39 -8.93
C MET A 176 -6.31 3.49 -7.78
N TRP A 177 -6.05 2.35 -7.15
CA TRP A 177 -4.88 2.19 -6.30
C TRP A 177 -3.61 2.14 -7.17
N VAL A 178 -2.62 2.93 -6.83
CA VAL A 178 -1.36 3.05 -7.57
C VAL A 178 -0.17 2.90 -6.63
N SER A 179 0.93 2.39 -7.17
CA SER A 179 2.19 2.33 -6.44
C SER A 179 2.83 3.73 -6.38
N PRO A 180 3.42 4.15 -5.25
CA PRO A 180 4.24 5.36 -5.20
C PRO A 180 5.43 5.34 -6.16
N ASN A 181 5.84 4.19 -6.69
CA ASN A 181 6.89 4.12 -7.73
C ASN A 181 6.46 4.79 -9.05
N GLU A 182 5.16 5.02 -9.25
CA GLU A 182 4.59 5.70 -10.41
C GLU A 182 4.27 7.18 -10.12
N GLY A 183 4.61 7.66 -8.91
CA GLY A 183 4.34 9.01 -8.45
C GLY A 183 5.32 10.05 -8.98
N ALA A 184 4.95 11.32 -8.84
CA ALA A 184 5.79 12.45 -9.21
C ALA A 184 6.67 12.90 -8.02
N ASP A 185 7.87 13.39 -8.34
CA ASP A 185 8.76 13.96 -7.35
C ASP A 185 8.26 15.33 -6.85
N LEU A 186 8.47 15.59 -5.57
CA LEU A 186 8.21 16.87 -4.93
C LEU A 186 9.52 17.67 -4.79
N THR A 187 9.38 18.99 -4.67
CA THR A 187 10.49 19.87 -4.23
C THR A 187 10.91 19.57 -2.80
N ASP A 188 12.12 19.97 -2.45
CA ASP A 188 12.64 19.84 -1.08
C ASP A 188 11.78 20.65 -0.11
N SER A 189 11.75 20.20 1.15
CA SER A 189 11.10 20.97 2.21
C SER A 189 11.87 22.26 2.48
N LEU A 190 11.14 23.32 2.78
CA LEU A 190 11.70 24.59 3.22
C LEU A 190 12.43 24.44 4.57
N PRO A 191 13.49 25.24 4.80
CA PRO A 191 14.23 25.19 6.05
C PRO A 191 13.34 25.54 7.24
N ILE A 192 13.57 24.83 8.34
CA ILE A 192 12.83 25.03 9.59
C ILE A 192 13.64 25.94 10.51
N ASN A 193 12.97 26.94 11.07
CA ASN A 193 13.54 27.73 12.16
C ASN A 193 13.14 27.13 13.51
N TYR A 194 14.13 26.78 14.33
CA TYR A 194 13.92 26.22 15.67
C TYR A 194 14.42 27.19 16.74
N GLU A 195 13.53 27.60 17.63
CA GLU A 195 13.87 28.36 18.84
C GLU A 195 14.59 27.47 19.88
N PRO A 196 15.18 28.04 20.95
CA PRO A 196 16.15 27.33 21.79
C PRO A 196 15.57 26.19 22.64
N ALA A 197 14.35 26.32 23.16
CA ALA A 197 13.75 25.31 24.04
C ALA A 197 12.22 25.29 23.95
N TYR A 198 11.65 24.09 23.92
CA TYR A 198 10.21 23.84 23.93
C TYR A 198 9.90 22.76 24.95
N GLN A 199 8.84 22.89 25.75
CA GLN A 199 8.28 21.72 26.44
C GLN A 199 7.24 21.03 25.55
N ASP A 200 6.28 21.80 25.08
CA ASP A 200 5.26 21.39 24.12
C ASP A 200 5.37 22.27 22.86
N VAL A 201 5.22 21.67 21.68
CA VAL A 201 5.34 22.35 20.38
C VAL A 201 4.31 21.83 19.39
N VAL A 202 3.78 22.73 18.57
CA VAL A 202 2.98 22.37 17.39
C VAL A 202 3.93 22.23 16.19
N LEU A 203 3.99 21.04 15.61
CA LEU A 203 4.66 20.82 14.34
C LEU A 203 3.60 20.81 13.24
N ALA A 204 3.58 21.85 12.41
CA ALA A 204 2.71 21.95 11.25
C ALA A 204 3.46 21.45 10.01
N PHE A 205 3.05 20.31 9.48
CA PHE A 205 3.64 19.70 8.28
C PHE A 205 2.70 19.84 7.07
N SER A 206 3.00 20.83 6.22
CA SER A 206 2.20 21.17 5.03
C SER A 206 2.79 20.55 3.75
N VAL A 207 2.15 19.51 3.21
CA VAL A 207 2.57 18.82 1.98
C VAL A 207 1.51 18.91 0.89
N SER A 208 0.26 18.52 1.18
CA SER A 208 -0.82 18.56 0.18
C SER A 208 -1.62 19.87 0.20
N TYR A 209 -1.69 20.54 1.35
CA TYR A 209 -2.39 21.81 1.54
C TYR A 209 -1.58 22.71 2.48
N PRO A 210 -1.69 24.03 2.36
CA PRO A 210 -1.20 24.93 3.39
C PRO A 210 -2.02 24.75 4.68
N ILE A 211 -1.35 24.84 5.82
CA ILE A 211 -1.98 24.88 7.14
C ILE A 211 -2.11 26.35 7.57
N ASP A 212 -3.31 26.78 7.96
CA ASP A 212 -3.56 28.16 8.40
C ASP A 212 -3.03 28.40 9.81
N ARG A 213 -2.07 29.30 9.95
CA ARG A 213 -1.47 29.66 11.23
C ARG A 213 -2.46 30.31 12.20
N LEU A 214 -3.50 30.99 11.71
CA LEU A 214 -4.56 31.55 12.56
C LEU A 214 -5.39 30.44 13.21
N GLU A 215 -5.74 29.39 12.46
CA GLU A 215 -6.43 28.22 13.00
C GLU A 215 -5.58 27.48 14.05
N LEU A 216 -4.25 27.40 13.82
CA LEU A 216 -3.32 26.85 14.80
C LEU A 216 -3.30 27.66 16.10
N ALA A 217 -3.27 28.99 16.00
CA ALA A 217 -3.26 29.88 17.16
C ALA A 217 -4.56 29.78 17.98
N VAL A 218 -5.70 29.54 17.33
CA VAL A 218 -6.99 29.28 17.99
C VAL A 218 -6.98 27.93 18.70
N ALA A 219 -6.55 26.86 18.03
CA ALA A 219 -6.58 25.51 18.60
C ALA A 219 -5.50 25.25 19.66
N PHE A 220 -4.37 25.95 19.58
CA PHE A 220 -3.21 25.78 20.46
C PHE A 220 -2.72 27.14 20.97
N PRO A 221 -3.53 27.85 21.79
CA PRO A 221 -3.20 29.20 22.24
C PRO A 221 -1.90 29.22 23.05
N GLY A 222 -0.98 30.10 22.65
CA GLY A 222 0.33 30.26 23.30
C GLY A 222 1.34 29.15 23.03
N ALA A 223 1.00 28.14 22.20
CA ALA A 223 1.94 27.10 21.82
C ALA A 223 2.95 27.63 20.78
N ASN A 224 4.19 27.14 20.89
CA ASN A 224 5.20 27.40 19.86
C ASN A 224 4.88 26.60 18.60
N ILE A 225 4.97 27.24 17.44
CA ILE A 225 4.66 26.63 16.14
C ILE A 225 5.92 26.53 15.32
N VAL A 226 6.21 25.31 14.86
CA VAL A 226 7.30 24.97 13.96
C VAL A 226 6.70 24.45 12.66
N GLU A 227 7.11 25.01 11.52
CA GLU A 227 6.56 24.68 10.21
C GLU A 227 7.56 23.88 9.38
N LEU A 228 7.18 22.67 8.99
CA LEU A 228 7.83 21.91 7.92
C LEU A 228 6.90 21.98 6.70
N LYS A 229 7.35 22.49 5.57
CA LYS A 229 6.45 22.69 4.41
C LYS A 229 7.18 22.56 3.08
N ILE A 230 6.45 22.13 2.05
CA ILE A 230 6.94 22.18 0.67
C ILE A 230 6.52 23.48 0.00
N GLU A 231 7.37 23.98 -0.89
CA GLU A 231 7.07 25.14 -1.71
C GLU A 231 6.10 24.71 -2.84
N ASN A 232 4.86 25.21 -2.80
CA ASN A 232 3.76 24.90 -3.73
C ASN A 232 3.11 23.51 -3.58
N PRO A 233 2.26 23.31 -2.56
CA PRO A 233 1.52 22.05 -2.40
C PRO A 233 0.56 21.80 -3.56
N VAL A 234 0.53 20.55 -4.07
CA VAL A 234 -0.38 20.11 -5.14
C VAL A 234 -1.36 19.06 -4.59
N PRO A 235 -2.61 19.44 -4.30
CA PRO A 235 -3.62 18.51 -3.83
C PRO A 235 -3.87 17.33 -4.78
N GLY A 236 -3.98 16.12 -4.21
CA GLY A 236 -4.30 14.91 -4.97
C GLY A 236 -3.19 14.40 -5.89
N LEU A 237 -1.96 14.93 -5.74
CA LEU A 237 -0.79 14.39 -6.41
C LEU A 237 -0.40 13.04 -5.79
N VAL A 238 -0.19 12.04 -6.65
CA VAL A 238 0.48 10.79 -6.26
C VAL A 238 1.97 11.09 -6.18
N ILE A 239 2.52 11.00 -4.98
CA ILE A 239 3.92 11.34 -4.70
C ILE A 239 4.82 10.12 -4.91
N SER A 240 6.03 10.38 -5.39
CA SER A 240 7.01 9.31 -5.65
C SER A 240 7.51 8.65 -4.35
N GLU A 241 7.96 7.40 -4.44
CA GLU A 241 8.63 6.71 -3.33
C GLU A 241 9.86 7.47 -2.83
N THR A 242 10.66 8.07 -3.73
CA THR A 242 11.82 8.90 -3.38
C THR A 242 11.42 10.11 -2.54
N SER A 243 10.36 10.81 -2.94
CA SER A 243 9.86 11.98 -2.21
C SER A 243 9.27 11.60 -0.86
N ILE A 244 8.58 10.46 -0.77
CA ILE A 244 8.10 9.91 0.51
C ILE A 244 9.28 9.67 1.45
N GLN A 245 10.34 8.99 0.99
CA GLN A 245 11.50 8.68 1.82
C GLN A 245 12.22 9.94 2.30
N ARG A 246 12.40 10.93 1.43
CA ARG A 246 12.98 12.23 1.80
C ARG A 246 12.12 12.92 2.88
N LEU A 247 10.81 13.05 2.66
CA LEU A 247 9.90 13.69 3.62
C LEU A 247 9.81 12.94 4.96
N MET A 248 9.92 11.60 4.95
CA MET A 248 10.07 10.80 6.17
C MET A 248 11.36 11.14 6.91
N GLN A 249 12.47 11.35 6.20
CA GLN A 249 13.73 11.76 6.80
C GLN A 249 13.66 13.18 7.36
N ASP A 250 13.07 14.13 6.62
CA ASP A 250 12.88 15.51 7.07
C ASP A 250 12.03 15.56 8.34
N PHE A 251 10.94 14.78 8.38
CA PHE A 251 10.12 14.61 9.57
C PHE A 251 10.92 14.04 10.75
N MET A 252 11.65 12.94 10.57
CA MET A 252 12.43 12.33 11.64
C MET A 252 13.55 13.23 12.15
N ASN A 253 14.23 13.96 11.26
CA ASN A 253 15.23 14.97 11.62
C ASN A 253 14.60 16.10 12.43
N SER A 254 13.38 16.51 12.07
CA SER A 254 12.64 17.54 12.79
C SER A 254 12.29 17.10 14.20
N ILE A 255 11.72 15.90 14.36
CA ILE A 255 11.39 15.34 15.67
C ILE A 255 12.66 15.16 16.52
N ALA A 256 13.77 14.69 15.93
CA ALA A 256 15.05 14.54 16.64
C ALA A 256 15.61 15.90 17.10
N THR A 257 15.51 16.93 16.26
CA THR A 257 15.95 18.30 16.60
C THR A 257 15.08 18.91 17.69
N LEU A 258 13.76 18.71 17.64
CA LEU A 258 12.85 19.14 18.71
C LEU A 258 13.19 18.43 20.03
N LYS A 259 13.45 17.12 19.98
CA LYS A 259 13.88 16.35 21.16
C LYS A 259 15.18 16.90 21.76
N SER A 260 16.20 17.18 20.95
CA SER A 260 17.48 17.71 21.45
C SER A 260 17.35 19.09 22.10
N LYS A 261 16.31 19.84 21.74
CA LYS A 261 15.89 21.11 22.35
C LYS A 261 14.99 20.95 23.58
N GLY A 262 14.82 19.74 24.09
CA GLY A 262 14.07 19.47 25.33
C GLY A 262 12.57 19.27 25.15
N THR A 263 12.07 19.19 23.91
CA THR A 263 10.65 18.94 23.63
C THR A 263 10.21 17.61 24.24
N LYS A 264 9.14 17.66 25.03
CA LYS A 264 8.50 16.48 25.64
C LYS A 264 7.29 16.02 24.84
N ARG A 265 6.56 16.94 24.21
CA ARG A 265 5.38 16.65 23.40
C ARG A 265 5.37 17.44 22.10
N VAL A 266 4.96 16.77 21.04
CA VAL A 266 4.71 17.33 19.71
C VAL A 266 3.24 17.14 19.37
N HIS A 267 2.55 18.25 19.11
CA HIS A 267 1.23 18.28 18.50
C HIS A 267 1.42 18.35 16.99
N LEU A 268 1.28 17.21 16.30
CA LEU A 268 1.45 17.15 14.85
C LEU A 268 0.15 17.50 14.14
N ILE A 269 0.23 18.58 13.37
CA ILE A 269 -0.79 18.98 12.41
C ILE A 269 -0.26 18.64 11.03
N LEU A 270 -0.90 17.68 10.36
CA LEU A 270 -0.41 17.11 9.11
C LEU A 270 -1.44 17.29 8.01
N ALA A 271 -1.05 18.03 6.97
CA ALA A 271 -1.77 18.15 5.72
C ALA A 271 -1.00 17.42 4.62
N ALA A 272 -1.26 16.12 4.46
CA ALA A 272 -0.51 15.26 3.54
C ALA A 272 -1.41 14.24 2.82
N PRO A 273 -0.94 13.69 1.67
CA PRO A 273 -1.57 12.53 1.05
C PRO A 273 -1.68 11.36 2.03
N SER A 274 -2.66 10.48 1.81
CA SER A 274 -2.94 9.37 2.72
C SER A 274 -1.75 8.44 2.87
N ILE A 275 -1.07 8.11 1.77
CA ILE A 275 0.13 7.27 1.82
C ILE A 275 1.24 7.89 2.65
N LEU A 276 1.50 9.20 2.51
CA LEU A 276 2.53 9.87 3.31
C LEU A 276 2.18 9.82 4.79
N SER A 277 0.91 10.02 5.16
CA SER A 277 0.46 9.96 6.54
C SER A 277 0.75 8.59 7.18
N ILE A 278 0.48 7.49 6.45
CA ILE A 278 0.84 6.13 6.89
C ILE A 278 2.36 5.99 7.01
N ARG A 279 3.12 6.48 6.02
CA ARG A 279 4.57 6.32 5.96
C ARG A 279 5.32 7.11 7.04
N LEU A 280 4.84 8.29 7.41
CA LEU A 280 5.37 9.02 8.57
C LEU A 280 5.09 8.26 9.88
N GLY A 281 3.93 7.61 9.97
CA GLY A 281 3.61 6.72 11.07
C GLY A 281 4.60 5.57 11.23
N SER A 282 5.00 4.95 10.12
CA SER A 282 5.89 3.78 10.15
C SER A 282 7.35 4.10 10.47
N CYS A 283 7.82 5.33 10.26
CA CYS A 283 9.16 5.73 10.72
C CYS A 283 9.19 6.31 12.13
N TYR A 284 8.06 6.75 12.70
CA TYR A 284 8.02 7.32 14.04
C TYR A 284 8.35 6.28 15.13
N ALA A 285 9.47 6.50 15.82
CA ALA A 285 9.96 5.62 16.88
C ALA A 285 9.61 6.16 18.28
N GLY A 286 8.34 6.06 18.69
CA GLY A 286 7.81 6.66 19.93
C GLY A 286 8.49 6.23 21.23
N ARG A 287 9.25 5.12 21.24
CA ARG A 287 10.07 4.72 22.41
C ARG A 287 11.23 5.68 22.70
N ASN A 288 11.73 6.34 21.67
CA ASN A 288 12.92 7.18 21.73
C ASN A 288 12.65 8.62 21.34
N MET A 289 11.40 9.00 21.08
CA MET A 289 11.02 10.33 20.60
C MET A 289 10.05 11.00 21.58
N PRO A 290 9.89 12.33 21.53
CA PRO A 290 8.88 13.04 22.31
C PRO A 290 7.49 12.43 22.06
N GLU A 291 6.59 12.56 23.03
CA GLU A 291 5.19 12.16 22.88
C GLU A 291 4.59 12.84 21.64
N LEU A 292 3.93 12.08 20.77
CA LEU A 292 3.36 12.60 19.54
C LEU A 292 1.84 12.43 19.54
N ILE A 293 1.13 13.53 19.38
CA ILE A 293 -0.33 13.54 19.20
C ILE A 293 -0.61 14.07 17.80
N VAL A 294 -1.25 13.25 16.96
CA VAL A 294 -1.61 13.61 15.59
C VAL A 294 -3.07 14.03 15.57
N TYR A 295 -3.39 15.20 15.04
CA TYR A 295 -4.75 15.74 15.08
C TYR A 295 -5.48 15.60 13.75
N GLN A 296 -6.80 15.48 13.84
CA GLN A 296 -7.68 15.54 12.67
C GLN A 296 -8.20 16.97 12.48
N TYR A 297 -7.92 17.54 11.32
CA TYR A 297 -8.52 18.82 10.89
C TYR A 297 -10.02 18.66 10.60
N GLN A 298 -10.83 19.61 11.04
CA GLN A 298 -12.27 19.70 10.75
C GLN A 298 -12.66 21.12 10.35
N GLN A 299 -12.68 21.38 9.03
CA GLN A 299 -13.00 22.68 8.45
C GLN A 299 -14.33 23.28 8.95
N ALA A 300 -15.32 22.45 9.26
CA ALA A 300 -16.63 22.91 9.75
C ALA A 300 -16.60 23.47 11.19
N GLN A 301 -15.57 23.18 11.98
CA GLN A 301 -15.47 23.55 13.40
C GLN A 301 -14.50 24.72 13.59
N LYS A 302 -14.93 25.95 13.31
CA LYS A 302 -14.07 27.14 13.37
C LYS A 302 -13.52 27.44 14.77
N GLU A 303 -14.30 27.19 15.81
CA GLU A 303 -13.91 27.43 17.21
C GLU A 303 -12.96 26.35 17.75
N ASN A 304 -12.90 25.19 17.08
CA ASN A 304 -11.99 24.11 17.40
C ASN A 304 -11.63 23.34 16.12
N PRO A 305 -10.70 23.86 15.29
CA PRO A 305 -10.37 23.26 14.00
C PRO A 305 -9.71 21.87 14.11
N TYR A 306 -9.21 21.50 15.30
CA TYR A 306 -8.50 20.24 15.57
C TYR A 306 -9.11 19.48 16.77
N PRO A 307 -10.41 19.13 16.72
CA PRO A 307 -11.18 18.76 17.90
C PRO A 307 -10.83 17.40 18.51
N TRP A 308 -10.11 16.57 17.77
CA TRP A 308 -9.61 15.30 18.27
C TRP A 308 -8.36 14.87 17.53
N GLY A 309 -7.63 13.95 18.14
CA GLY A 309 -6.42 13.35 17.61
C GLY A 309 -6.19 11.98 18.20
N VAL A 310 -5.05 11.39 17.84
CA VAL A 310 -4.58 10.13 18.42
C VAL A 310 -3.18 10.37 18.98
N ARG A 311 -3.00 10.02 20.24
CA ARG A 311 -1.70 9.88 20.88
C ARG A 311 -1.07 8.59 20.38
N MET A 312 0.11 8.71 19.78
CA MET A 312 0.80 7.57 19.18
C MET A 312 1.39 6.64 20.25
N PRO A 313 1.54 5.34 19.93
CA PRO A 313 2.27 4.41 20.78
C PRO A 313 3.65 4.95 21.17
N ASN A 314 4.04 4.72 22.42
CA ASN A 314 5.29 5.20 23.01
C ASN A 314 5.93 4.09 23.89
N SER A 315 6.82 4.47 24.81
CA SER A 315 7.45 3.52 25.73
C SER A 315 6.51 2.92 26.78
N GLU A 316 5.41 3.62 27.10
CA GLU A 316 4.46 3.25 28.16
C GLU A 316 3.25 2.49 27.60
N SER A 317 2.80 2.85 26.40
CA SER A 317 1.64 2.28 25.73
C SER A 317 1.99 1.83 24.31
N ASN A 318 1.59 0.62 23.94
CA ASN A 318 1.81 0.04 22.61
C ASN A 318 0.63 0.24 21.65
N HIS A 319 -0.38 1.01 22.03
CA HIS A 319 -1.57 1.27 21.24
C HIS A 319 -1.83 2.77 21.14
N GLY A 320 -2.57 3.17 20.10
CA GLY A 320 -3.00 4.55 19.94
C GLY A 320 -4.15 4.87 20.89
N GLU A 321 -4.15 6.07 21.45
CA GLU A 321 -5.20 6.54 22.36
C GLU A 321 -5.91 7.77 21.80
N LEU A 322 -7.23 7.79 21.86
CA LEU A 322 -8.01 8.93 21.43
C LEU A 322 -7.76 10.11 22.38
N ILE A 323 -7.44 11.27 21.79
CA ILE A 323 -7.37 12.54 22.50
C ILE A 323 -8.48 13.44 21.96
N THR A 324 -9.24 14.07 22.83
CA THR A 324 -10.23 15.08 22.47
C THR A 324 -9.81 16.44 23.00
N GLN A 325 -9.88 17.47 22.16
CA GLN A 325 -9.73 18.86 22.60
C GLN A 325 -11.11 19.43 22.90
N GLN A 326 -11.26 20.05 24.07
CA GLN A 326 -12.42 20.88 24.35
C GLN A 326 -12.23 22.22 23.65
N ALA A 327 -13.32 22.78 23.10
CA ALA A 327 -13.28 24.15 22.59
C ALA A 327 -12.90 25.08 23.75
N THR A 328 -11.91 25.94 23.54
CA THR A 328 -11.61 27.01 24.50
C THR A 328 -12.80 27.96 24.53
N ASN A 329 -13.61 27.88 25.59
CA ASN A 329 -14.63 28.89 25.87
C ASN A 329 -13.91 30.23 26.06
N HIS A 330 -13.97 31.11 25.07
CA HIS A 330 -13.60 32.50 25.26
C HIS A 330 -14.63 33.13 26.21
N ALA A 331 -14.22 33.38 27.44
CA ALA A 331 -14.86 34.34 28.35
C ALA A 331 -14.35 35.75 28.02
#